data_AF-A0A1E7K2C2-F1
#
_entry.id   AF-A0A1E7K2C2-F1
#
_cell.length_a   1.000
_cell.length_b   1.000
_cell.length_c   1.000
_cell.angle_alpha   90.00
_cell.angle_beta   90.00
_cell.angle_gamma   90.00
#
_symmetry.space_group_name_H-M   'P 1'
#
loop_
_entity.id
_entity.type
_entity.pdbx_description
1 polymer ?
#
loop_
_entity_poly.entity_id
_entity_poly.type
_entity_poly.pdbx_seq_one_letter_code
_entity_poly.pdbx_strand_id
1 'polypeptide(L)'
;MDVRGAVYVVLRGPAEKVERTLATLKKAGIFAERSVRGPDAVEAFFHGGDERPSPRFMDVCAAHVAKAAIGTDFTVEETGTISSAAAARQLAYNRRTGEWLGAFIDTQAPEQARSETLAHLAREQGIEQADIELRDPPEFRPAIG
;
A
#
# COMPACT_ATOMS: atom_id res chain seq x y z
N MET A 1 20.01 -8.29 8.88
CA MET A 1 19.67 -7.01 8.22
C MET A 1 18.40 -7.31 7.48
N ASP A 2 17.25 -7.15 8.14
CA ASP A 2 15.95 -7.68 7.68
C ASP A 2 15.37 -6.71 6.63
N VAL A 3 15.69 -6.95 5.36
CA VAL A 3 15.24 -6.11 4.23
C VAL A 3 14.11 -6.84 3.53
N ARG A 4 12.87 -6.68 3.98
CA ARG A 4 11.69 -7.28 3.32
C ARG A 4 11.29 -6.43 2.12
N GLY A 5 11.46 -6.97 0.91
CA GLY A 5 11.07 -6.30 -0.33
C GLY A 5 9.56 -6.31 -0.53
N ALA A 6 8.99 -5.17 -0.96
CA ALA A 6 7.59 -5.08 -1.35
C ALA A 6 7.46 -5.09 -2.88
N VAL A 7 6.39 -5.72 -3.35
CA VAL A 7 5.97 -5.61 -4.76
C VAL A 7 4.99 -4.45 -4.87
N TYR A 8 5.22 -3.58 -5.84
CA TYR A 8 4.24 -2.59 -6.26
C TYR A 8 3.73 -2.93 -7.65
N VAL A 9 2.45 -2.64 -7.88
CA VAL A 9 1.78 -2.78 -9.17
C VAL A 9 1.16 -1.43 -9.50
N VAL A 10 1.60 -0.80 -10.59
CA VAL A 10 1.03 0.45 -11.08
C VAL A 10 -0.10 0.13 -12.04
N LEU A 11 -1.26 0.72 -11.80
CA LEU A 11 -2.37 0.74 -12.73
C LEU A 11 -2.55 2.13 -13.33
N ARG A 12 -2.84 2.19 -14.63
CA ARG A 12 -3.30 3.42 -15.31
C ARG A 12 -4.70 3.28 -15.86
N GLY A 13 -5.43 4.38 -15.83
CA GLY A 13 -6.78 4.49 -16.36
C GLY A 13 -7.30 5.93 -16.31
N PRO A 14 -8.61 6.14 -16.56
CA PRO A 14 -9.19 7.48 -16.56
C PRO A 14 -9.12 8.14 -15.18
N ALA A 15 -8.60 9.36 -15.11
CA ALA A 15 -8.39 10.10 -13.86
C ALA A 15 -9.68 10.28 -13.05
N GLU A 16 -10.81 10.48 -13.74
CA GLU A 16 -12.13 10.61 -13.12
C GLU A 16 -12.66 9.32 -12.47
N LYS A 17 -12.00 8.18 -12.73
CA LYS A 17 -12.36 6.85 -12.18
C LYS A 17 -11.40 6.37 -11.09
N VAL A 18 -10.39 7.16 -10.70
CA VAL A 18 -9.41 6.78 -9.66
C VAL A 18 -10.09 6.38 -8.35
N GLU A 19 -10.97 7.21 -7.80
CA GLU A 19 -11.61 6.94 -6.50
C GLU A 19 -12.45 5.66 -6.51
N ARG A 20 -13.19 5.44 -7.60
CA ARG A 20 -13.96 4.21 -7.79
C ARG A 20 -13.04 2.99 -7.88
N THR A 21 -11.91 3.12 -8.55
CA THR A 21 -10.92 2.05 -8.70
C THR A 21 -10.28 1.72 -7.35
N LEU A 22 -9.87 2.74 -6.58
CA LEU A 22 -9.34 2.58 -5.23
C LEU A 22 -10.33 1.86 -4.32
N ALA A 23 -11.60 2.27 -4.34
CA ALA A 23 -12.65 1.59 -3.57
C ALA A 23 -12.82 0.11 -3.99
N THR A 24 -12.71 -0.18 -5.29
CA THR A 24 -12.81 -1.54 -5.83
C THR A 24 -11.64 -2.42 -5.37
N LEU A 25 -10.41 -1.93 -5.48
CA LEU A 25 -9.21 -2.63 -5.02
C LEU A 25 -9.23 -2.88 -3.52
N LYS A 26 -9.58 -1.86 -2.72
CA LYS A 26 -9.72 -1.98 -1.26
C LYS A 26 -10.79 -3.01 -0.86
N LYS A 27 -11.93 -3.04 -1.57
CA LYS A 27 -12.97 -4.07 -1.36
C LYS A 27 -12.47 -5.49 -1.67
N ALA A 28 -11.52 -5.64 -2.59
CA ALA A 28 -10.86 -6.91 -2.89
C ALA A 28 -9.76 -7.28 -1.87
N GLY A 29 -9.57 -6.48 -0.81
CA GLY A 29 -8.49 -6.68 0.16
C GLY A 29 -7.11 -6.26 -0.36
N ILE A 30 -7.06 -5.58 -1.51
CA ILE A 30 -5.82 -5.07 -2.09
C ILE A 30 -5.56 -3.69 -1.51
N PHE A 31 -4.39 -3.54 -0.92
CA PHE A 31 -3.88 -2.23 -0.55
C PHE A 31 -3.59 -1.43 -1.82
N ALA A 32 -4.21 -0.26 -1.98
CA ALA A 32 -3.96 0.63 -3.11
C ALA A 32 -4.15 2.12 -2.74
N GLU A 33 -3.36 2.99 -3.37
CA GLU A 33 -3.40 4.44 -3.21
C GLU A 33 -3.21 5.19 -4.54
N ARG A 34 -3.43 6.51 -4.53
CA ARG A 34 -3.14 7.36 -5.69
C ARG A 34 -1.63 7.38 -5.93
N SER A 35 -1.22 7.17 -7.16
CA SER A 35 0.19 7.26 -7.50
C SER A 35 0.66 8.73 -7.48
N VAL A 36 1.89 8.95 -7.02
CA VAL A 36 2.59 10.22 -7.21
C VAL A 36 3.01 10.45 -8.68
N ARG A 37 2.92 9.41 -9.52
CA ARG A 37 3.28 9.45 -10.96
C ARG A 37 2.26 10.21 -11.81
N GLY A 38 1.06 10.47 -11.29
CA GLY A 38 0.05 11.24 -12.01
C GLY A 38 -1.38 11.02 -11.49
N PRO A 39 -2.31 11.92 -11.84
CA PRO A 39 -3.72 11.82 -11.42
C PRO A 39 -4.49 10.68 -12.10
N ASP A 40 -3.90 10.02 -13.09
CA ASP A 40 -4.42 8.90 -13.87
C ASP A 40 -3.85 7.54 -13.42
N ALA A 41 -3.10 7.52 -12.31
CA ALA A 41 -2.37 6.36 -11.84
C ALA A 41 -2.71 5.97 -10.40
N VAL A 42 -2.76 4.66 -10.16
CA VAL A 42 -3.01 4.01 -8.88
C VAL A 42 -1.87 3.01 -8.62
N GLU A 43 -1.38 2.94 -7.39
CA GLU A 43 -0.37 1.95 -6.99
C GLU A 43 -0.97 0.98 -5.98
N ALA A 44 -0.81 -0.31 -6.25
CA ALA A 44 -1.18 -1.39 -5.34
C ALA A 44 0.08 -2.05 -4.77
N PHE A 45 0.04 -2.43 -3.49
CA PHE A 45 1.21 -2.88 -2.76
C PHE A 45 1.00 -4.26 -2.12
N PHE A 46 2.02 -5.10 -2.20
CA PHE A 46 2.02 -6.46 -1.67
C PHE A 46 3.31 -6.74 -0.88
N HIS A 47 3.16 -7.43 0.25
CA HIS A 47 4.26 -7.80 1.14
C HIS A 47 4.34 -9.32 1.19
N GLY A 48 5.42 -9.91 0.65
CA GLY A 48 5.57 -11.37 0.53
C GLY A 48 6.36 -12.03 1.67
N GLY A 49 6.82 -11.26 2.67
CA GLY A 49 7.68 -11.76 3.74
C GLY A 49 9.14 -12.06 3.33
N ASP A 50 9.38 -12.34 2.04
CA ASP A 50 10.72 -12.60 1.52
C ASP A 50 11.58 -11.33 1.37
N GLU A 51 12.88 -11.46 1.63
CA GLU A 51 13.85 -10.38 1.44
C GLU A 51 13.91 -9.91 -0.03
N ARG A 52 13.60 -10.81 -0.96
CA ARG A 52 13.59 -10.53 -2.40
C ARG A 52 12.38 -11.20 -3.06
N PRO A 53 11.37 -10.43 -3.47
CA PRO A 53 10.22 -10.98 -4.19
C PRO A 53 10.67 -11.77 -5.43
N SER A 54 10.18 -13.00 -5.58
CA SER A 54 10.44 -13.81 -6.77
C SER A 54 9.65 -13.27 -7.98
N PRO A 55 10.13 -13.45 -9.23
CA PRO A 55 9.37 -13.08 -10.42
C PRO A 55 7.96 -13.69 -10.45
N ARG A 56 7.85 -14.96 -10.02
CA ARG A 56 6.56 -15.66 -9.90
C ARG A 56 5.62 -14.97 -8.91
N PHE A 57 6.14 -14.46 -7.80
CA PHE A 57 5.35 -13.72 -6.82
C PHE A 57 4.87 -12.38 -7.39
N MET A 58 5.73 -11.69 -8.15
CA MET A 58 5.36 -10.46 -8.86
C MET A 58 4.24 -10.71 -9.87
N ASP A 59 4.34 -11.78 -10.66
CA ASP A 59 3.30 -12.16 -11.63
C ASP A 59 1.96 -12.45 -10.96
N VAL A 60 1.98 -13.11 -9.80
CA VAL A 60 0.77 -13.37 -9.00
C VAL A 60 0.16 -12.07 -8.49
N CYS A 61 0.97 -11.13 -8.00
CA CYS A 61 0.50 -9.81 -7.56
C CYS A 61 -0.15 -9.04 -8.72
N ALA A 62 0.53 -8.97 -9.87
CA ALA A 62 0.01 -8.32 -11.08
C ALA A 62 -1.30 -8.95 -11.55
N ALA A 63 -1.39 -10.28 -11.60
CA ALA A 63 -2.60 -10.99 -11.99
C ALA A 63 -3.76 -10.76 -10.99
N HIS A 64 -3.45 -10.72 -9.69
CA HIS A 64 -4.44 -10.47 -8.66
C HIS A 64 -5.03 -9.06 -8.77
N VAL A 65 -4.18 -8.06 -8.97
CA VAL A 65 -4.59 -6.67 -9.24
C VAL A 65 -5.40 -6.57 -10.52
N ALA A 66 -4.92 -7.15 -11.62
CA ALA A 66 -5.62 -7.12 -12.90
C ALA A 66 -7.02 -7.73 -12.79
N LYS A 67 -7.16 -8.84 -12.05
CA LYS A 67 -8.46 -9.46 -11.78
C LYS A 67 -9.38 -8.56 -10.96
N ALA A 68 -8.86 -7.90 -9.92
CA ALA A 68 -9.64 -6.99 -9.09
C ALA A 68 -10.04 -5.69 -9.82
N ALA A 69 -9.25 -5.25 -10.80
CA ALA A 69 -9.52 -4.06 -11.61
C ALA A 69 -10.50 -4.30 -12.78
N ILE A 70 -11.01 -5.52 -12.98
CA ILE A 70 -12.00 -5.78 -14.04
C ILE A 70 -13.23 -4.88 -13.87
N GLY A 71 -13.53 -4.10 -14.90
CA GLY A 71 -14.66 -3.17 -14.91
C GLY A 71 -14.40 -1.80 -14.31
N THR A 72 -13.14 -1.46 -13.97
CA THR A 72 -12.75 -0.11 -13.50
C THR A 72 -12.14 0.77 -14.58
N ASP A 73 -11.87 0.22 -15.78
CA ASP A 73 -11.12 0.86 -16.88
C ASP A 73 -9.65 1.16 -16.56
N PHE A 74 -9.12 0.57 -15.48
CA PHE A 74 -7.69 0.60 -15.16
C PHE A 74 -7.02 -0.68 -15.63
N THR A 75 -5.79 -0.56 -16.12
CA THR A 75 -4.95 -1.68 -16.56
C THR A 75 -3.61 -1.64 -15.86
N VAL A 76 -3.02 -2.81 -15.61
CA VAL A 76 -1.66 -2.89 -15.06
C VAL A 76 -0.68 -2.38 -16.11
N GLU A 77 0.08 -1.34 -15.75
CA GLU A 77 1.14 -0.75 -16.58
C GLU A 77 2.50 -1.33 -16.21
N GLU A 78 2.78 -1.42 -14.91
CA GLU A 78 4.10 -1.75 -14.39
C GLU A 78 3.97 -2.63 -13.16
N THR A 79 4.88 -3.58 -12.99
CA THR A 79 5.06 -4.32 -11.73
C THR A 79 6.54 -4.32 -11.40
N GLY A 80 6.86 -3.94 -10.18
CA GLY A 80 8.23 -3.80 -9.76
C GLY A 80 8.43 -4.19 -8.31
N THR A 81 9.69 -4.37 -7.95
CA THR A 81 10.11 -4.47 -6.55
C THR A 81 10.61 -3.12 -6.11
N ILE A 82 10.13 -2.65 -4.97
CA ILE A 82 10.79 -1.53 -4.29
C ILE A 82 11.68 -2.12 -3.20
N SER A 83 13.00 -1.89 -3.31
CA SER A 83 13.92 -2.01 -2.17
C SER A 83 13.63 -0.84 -1.25
N SER A 84 12.49 -0.92 -0.59
CA SER A 84 12.12 0.01 0.45
C SER A 84 12.65 -0.57 1.75
N ALA A 85 13.00 0.29 2.70
CA ALA A 85 12.88 -0.02 4.11
C ALA A 85 11.41 -0.34 4.50
N ALA A 86 10.68 -1.12 3.69
CA ALA A 86 9.30 -1.54 3.89
C ALA A 86 9.22 -2.54 5.04
N ALA A 87 10.32 -3.29 5.29
CA ALA A 87 10.54 -4.02 6.53
C ALA A 87 10.56 -3.14 7.80
N ALA A 88 10.85 -1.85 7.65
CA ALA A 88 10.86 -0.86 8.73
C ALA A 88 9.65 0.08 8.66
N ARG A 89 8.68 -0.18 7.76
CA ARG A 89 7.50 0.65 7.62
C ARG A 89 6.29 -0.06 8.19
N GLN A 90 5.69 0.58 9.18
CA GLN A 90 4.48 0.11 9.80
C GLN A 90 3.27 0.84 9.20
N LEU A 91 2.16 0.14 9.08
CA LEU A 91 0.88 0.68 8.68
C LEU A 91 0.29 1.48 9.84
N ALA A 92 -0.16 2.70 9.55
CA ALA A 92 -0.87 3.52 10.51
C ALA A 92 -2.35 3.11 10.58
N TYR A 93 -2.83 2.76 11.77
CA TYR A 93 -4.21 2.42 12.08
C TYR A 93 -4.77 3.38 13.13
N ASN A 94 -6.07 3.63 13.10
CA ASN A 94 -6.77 4.24 14.20
C ASN A 94 -6.87 3.22 15.34
N ARG A 95 -6.27 3.51 16.49
CA ARG A 95 -6.29 2.64 17.67
C ARG A 95 -7.71 2.39 18.18
N ARG A 96 -8.61 3.38 18.05
CA ARG A 96 -9.98 3.31 18.59
C ARG A 96 -10.92 2.52 17.69
N THR A 97 -10.82 2.70 16.38
CA THR A 97 -11.73 2.03 15.41
C THR A 97 -11.11 0.80 14.76
N GLY A 98 -9.79 0.64 14.84
CA GLY A 98 -9.04 -0.38 14.13
C GLY A 98 -8.95 -0.15 12.63
N GLU A 99 -9.41 1.01 12.13
CA GLU A 99 -9.39 1.35 10.72
C GLU A 99 -7.99 1.73 10.25
N TRP A 100 -7.65 1.33 9.03
CA TRP A 100 -6.39 1.70 8.40
C TRP A 100 -6.45 3.16 7.92
N LEU A 101 -5.43 3.96 8.27
CA LEU A 101 -5.38 5.41 8.05
C LEU A 101 -4.77 5.81 6.70
N GLY A 102 -4.44 4.86 5.83
CA GLY A 102 -3.96 5.19 4.49
C GLY A 102 -2.46 5.46 4.35
N ALA A 103 -1.65 5.30 5.40
CA ALA A 103 -0.25 5.70 5.38
C ALA A 103 0.73 4.62 5.89
N PHE A 104 1.94 4.65 5.31
CA PHE A 104 3.11 3.92 5.79
C PHE A 104 4.03 4.84 6.58
N ILE A 105 4.45 4.39 7.76
CA ILE A 105 5.32 5.16 8.65
C ILE A 105 6.68 4.48 8.72
N ASP A 106 7.70 5.18 8.24
CA ASP A 106 9.09 4.73 8.34
C ASP A 106 9.57 4.83 9.80
N THR A 107 9.68 3.70 10.48
CA THR A 107 10.09 3.66 11.89
C THR A 107 11.59 3.87 12.05
N GLN A 108 12.38 3.79 10.97
CA GLN A 108 13.83 4.03 10.99
C GLN A 108 14.18 5.49 10.64
N ALA A 109 13.20 6.28 10.19
CA ALA A 109 13.39 7.72 10.05
C ALA A 109 13.72 8.39 11.40
N PRO A 110 14.49 9.50 11.40
CA PRO A 110 14.73 10.28 12.61
C PRO A 110 13.42 10.65 13.31
N GLU A 111 13.43 10.66 14.66
CA GLU A 111 12.22 10.86 15.47
C GLU A 111 11.44 12.12 15.08
N GLN A 112 12.13 13.22 14.80
CA GLN A 112 11.52 14.47 14.39
C GLN A 112 10.76 14.33 13.07
N ALA A 113 11.39 13.75 12.05
CA ALA A 113 10.76 13.51 10.75
C ALA A 113 9.56 12.56 10.86
N ARG A 114 9.70 11.48 11.65
CA ARG A 114 8.60 10.54 11.91
C ARG A 114 7.43 11.21 12.64
N SER A 115 7.72 12.06 13.63
CA SER A 115 6.68 12.79 14.35
C SER A 115 5.95 13.79 13.46
N GLU A 116 6.66 14.46 12.55
CA GLU A 116 6.06 15.37 11.57
C GLU A 116 5.12 14.62 10.62
N THR A 117 5.52 13.45 10.11
CA THR A 117 4.65 12.59 9.29
C THR A 117 3.40 12.14 10.05
N LEU A 118 3.55 11.69 11.29
CA LEU A 118 2.43 11.26 12.13
C LEU A 118 1.48 12.41 12.47
N ALA A 119 2.00 13.59 12.75
CA ALA A 119 1.19 14.78 13.03
C ALA A 119 0.44 15.26 11.79
N HIS A 120 1.06 15.18 10.60
CA HIS A 120 0.38 15.47 9.34
C HIS A 120 -0.77 14.50 9.09
N LEU A 121 -0.52 13.20 9.22
CA LEU A 121 -1.53 12.16 9.08
C LEU A 121 -2.70 12.34 10.06
N ALA A 122 -2.41 12.63 11.33
CA ALA A 122 -3.43 12.88 12.35
C ALA A 122 -4.36 14.03 11.95
N ARG A 123 -3.80 15.11 11.39
CA ARG A 123 -4.58 16.27 10.90
C ARG A 123 -5.44 15.91 9.69
N GLU A 124 -4.92 15.16 8.73
CA GLU A 124 -5.68 14.73 7.55
C GLU A 124 -6.86 13.83 7.91
N GLN A 125 -6.65 12.96 8.91
CA GLN A 125 -7.66 12.00 9.36
C GLN A 125 -8.60 12.58 10.45
N GLY A 126 -8.34 13.80 10.93
CA GLY A 126 -9.13 14.44 11.98
C GLY A 126 -9.07 13.72 13.34
N ILE A 127 -7.94 13.09 13.65
CA ILE A 127 -7.72 12.33 14.90
C ILE A 127 -6.56 12.90 15.71
N GLU A 128 -6.40 12.44 16.96
CA GLU A 128 -5.20 12.73 17.74
C GLU A 128 -4.04 11.85 17.29
N GLN A 129 -2.83 12.40 17.25
CA GLN A 129 -1.62 11.62 16.92
C GLN A 129 -1.44 10.41 17.85
N ALA A 130 -1.85 10.54 19.12
CA ALA A 130 -1.80 9.47 20.10
C ALA A 130 -2.75 8.29 19.78
N ASP A 131 -3.77 8.52 18.97
CA ASP A 131 -4.70 7.50 18.48
C ASP A 131 -4.17 6.77 17.24
N ILE A 132 -2.97 7.10 16.74
CA ILE A 132 -2.32 6.35 15.67
C ILE A 132 -1.57 5.16 16.26
N GLU A 133 -1.93 3.96 15.81
CA GLU A 133 -1.24 2.71 16.10
C GLU A 133 -0.46 2.26 14.88
N LEU A 134 0.79 1.87 15.07
CA LEU A 134 1.64 1.36 14.02
C LEU A 134 1.66 -0.18 14.07
N ARG A 135 1.26 -0.82 12.98
CA ARG A 135 1.18 -2.29 12.87
C ARG A 135 2.04 -2.77 11.72
N ASP A 136 2.57 -3.98 11.85
CA ASP A 136 3.22 -4.63 10.72
C ASP A 136 2.18 -4.87 9.60
N PRO A 137 2.56 -4.71 8.32
CA PRO A 137 1.67 -5.04 7.23
C PRO A 137 1.24 -6.51 7.30
N PRO A 138 -0.05 -6.84 7.09
CA PRO A 138 -0.46 -8.23 6.99
C PRO A 138 0.30 -8.89 5.83
N GLU A 139 0.87 -10.07 6.08
CA GLU A 139 1.51 -10.88 5.05
C GLU A 139 0.51 -11.14 3.93
N PHE A 140 0.87 -10.83 2.69
CA PHE A 140 0.10 -11.30 1.55
C PHE A 140 0.27 -12.82 1.48
N ARG A 141 -0.81 -13.53 1.80
CA ARG A 141 -0.89 -14.98 1.65
C ARG A 141 -1.58 -15.26 0.32
N PRO A 142 -0.85 -15.65 -0.74
CA PRO A 142 -1.50 -16.09 -1.95
C PRO A 142 -2.43 -17.26 -1.63
N ALA A 143 -3.60 -17.31 -2.27
CA ALA A 143 -4.45 -18.49 -2.18
C ALA A 143 -3.62 -19.70 -2.61
N ILE A 144 -3.55 -20.72 -1.74
CA ILE A 144 -2.89 -21.99 -2.05
C ILE A 144 -3.75 -22.62 -3.14
N GLY A 145 -3.28 -22.53 -4.39
CA GLY A 145 -3.87 -23.20 -5.55
C GLY A 145 -3.43 -24.65 -5.62
#